data_AF-A0A820P694-F1
#
_entry.id   AF-A0A820P694-F1
#
_cell.length_a   1.000
_cell.length_b   1.000
_cell.length_c   1.000
_cell.angle_alpha   90.00
_cell.angle_beta   90.00
_cell.angle_gamma   90.00
#
_symmetry.space_group_name_H-M   'P 1'
#
loop_
_entity.id
_entity.type
_entity.pdbx_description
1 polymer ?
#
loop_
_entity_poly.entity_id
_entity_poly.type
_entity_poly.pdbx_seq_one_letter_code
_entity_poly.pdbx_strand_id
1 'polypeptide(L)'
;KSINNPYNGIHIKIYDNIAEITQPISAYEDLPMTFSPQEWSTIRSDSFRLIGNCINPHAQIISFNKTSLNGEKVLIQRNIHNDTYTEGIMIDETRSLIQDLIDNTYYTITNDRIRYLSIPPIQNYSVDFVLETYSNEQLYVR
;
A
#
# COMPACT_ATOMS: atom_id res chain seq x y z
N LYS A 1 -2.36 -34.90 24.76
CA LYS A 1 -2.13 -33.64 25.50
C LYS A 1 -1.84 -32.56 24.45
N SER A 2 -2.80 -31.67 24.20
CA SER A 2 -2.61 -30.53 23.29
C SER A 2 -1.55 -29.61 23.91
N ILE A 3 -0.45 -29.37 23.19
CA ILE A 3 0.49 -28.31 23.54
C ILE A 3 -0.17 -27.03 23.07
N ASN A 4 -0.85 -26.32 23.98
CA ASN A 4 -1.29 -24.96 23.72
C ASN A 4 -0.02 -24.13 23.53
N ASN A 5 0.31 -23.82 22.28
CA ASN A 5 1.43 -22.95 21.96
C ASN A 5 1.02 -21.52 22.40
N PRO A 6 1.65 -20.92 23.43
CA PRO A 6 1.20 -19.63 23.99
C PRO A 6 1.40 -18.44 23.05
N TYR A 7 1.90 -18.68 21.83
CA TYR A 7 2.33 -17.70 20.85
C TYR A 7 1.37 -17.53 19.67
N ASN A 8 0.11 -17.97 19.79
CA ASN A 8 -0.87 -17.92 18.70
C ASN A 8 -1.76 -16.66 18.75
N GLY A 9 -1.21 -15.53 19.17
CA GLY A 9 -1.94 -14.28 19.32
C GLY A 9 -1.04 -13.05 19.13
N ILE A 10 -1.68 -11.89 18.95
CA ILE A 10 -1.00 -10.60 18.87
C ILE A 10 -0.50 -10.25 20.28
N HIS A 11 0.79 -10.05 20.44
CA HIS A 11 1.41 -9.59 21.68
C HIS A 11 1.70 -8.10 21.58
N ILE A 12 1.16 -7.32 22.52
CA ILE A 12 1.38 -5.87 22.58
C ILE A 12 2.15 -5.56 23.86
N LYS A 13 3.29 -4.89 23.73
CA LYS A 13 4.04 -4.31 24.85
C LYS A 13 4.04 -2.80 24.72
N ILE A 14 3.52 -2.11 25.73
CA ILE A 14 3.43 -0.65 25.75
C ILE A 14 4.54 -0.13 26.67
N TYR A 15 5.42 0.69 26.10
CA TYR A 15 6.33 1.58 26.80
C TYR A 15 5.74 3.00 26.76
N ASP A 16 6.20 3.89 27.64
CA ASP A 16 5.63 5.24 27.89
C ASP A 16 5.06 5.95 26.64
N ASN A 17 5.76 5.89 25.50
CA ASN A 17 5.32 6.50 24.24
C ASN A 17 5.42 5.56 23.00
N ILE A 18 5.69 4.27 23.17
CA ILE A 18 5.89 3.31 22.06
C ILE A 18 5.15 2.01 22.35
N ALA A 19 4.35 1.54 21.40
CA ALA A 19 3.83 0.19 21.42
C ALA A 19 4.67 -0.72 20.51
N GLU A 20 5.13 -1.84 21.05
CA GLU A 20 5.75 -2.94 20.33
C GLU A 20 4.71 -4.03 20.10
N ILE A 21 4.50 -4.43 18.85
CA ILE A 21 3.47 -5.40 18.47
C ILE A 21 4.15 -6.59 17.82
N THR A 22 4.13 -7.75 18.49
CA THR A 22 4.58 -9.00 17.88
C THR A 22 3.38 -9.81 17.42
N GLN A 23 3.30 -10.12 16.14
CA GLN A 23 2.22 -10.92 15.57
C GLN A 23 2.75 -12.14 14.81
N PRO A 24 2.08 -13.30 14.91
CA PRO A 24 2.41 -14.46 14.10
C PRO A 24 2.05 -14.20 12.62
N ILE A 25 2.95 -14.56 11.72
CA ILE A 25 2.67 -14.71 10.28
C ILE A 25 2.19 -16.14 10.08
N SER A 26 0.93 -16.31 9.66
CA SER A 26 0.28 -17.62 9.57
C SER A 26 0.65 -18.35 8.28
N ALA A 27 0.87 -17.61 7.21
CA ALA A 27 1.34 -18.11 5.92
C ALA A 27 2.35 -17.13 5.30
N TYR A 28 3.26 -17.64 4.47
CA TYR A 28 4.18 -16.79 3.71
C TYR A 28 3.44 -15.78 2.81
N GLU A 29 2.19 -16.09 2.44
CA GLU A 29 1.27 -15.23 1.70
C GLU A 29 0.78 -13.99 2.49
N ASP A 30 0.96 -13.96 3.81
CA ASP A 30 0.66 -12.78 4.63
C ASP A 30 1.75 -11.69 4.46
N LEU A 31 2.85 -12.00 3.77
CA LEU A 31 3.85 -11.06 3.28
C LEU A 31 3.62 -10.79 1.78
N PRO A 32 3.76 -9.54 1.31
CA PRO A 32 4.12 -8.34 2.08
C PRO A 32 2.95 -7.78 2.90
N MET A 33 3.26 -7.27 4.10
CA MET A 33 2.25 -6.58 4.92
C MET A 33 1.93 -5.23 4.31
N THR A 34 0.66 -4.84 4.31
CA THR A 34 0.20 -3.57 3.74
C THR A 34 -0.40 -2.68 4.83
N PHE A 35 -0.02 -1.41 4.83
CA PHE A 35 -0.43 -0.38 5.78
C PHE A 35 -1.05 0.80 5.03
N SER A 36 -2.14 1.34 5.56
CA SER A 36 -2.71 2.61 5.10
C SER A 36 -1.77 3.79 5.43
N PRO A 37 -1.94 4.97 4.80
CA PRO A 37 -1.11 6.13 5.11
C PRO A 37 -1.21 6.58 6.57
N GLN A 38 -2.40 6.42 7.17
CA GLN A 38 -2.61 6.77 8.58
C GLN A 38 -1.85 5.83 9.49
N GLU A 39 -1.96 4.52 9.29
CA GLU A 39 -1.20 3.52 10.06
C GLU A 39 0.30 3.74 9.88
N TRP A 40 0.76 3.95 8.65
CA TRP A 40 2.16 4.23 8.37
C TRP A 40 2.67 5.49 9.08
N SER A 41 1.86 6.56 9.16
CA SER A 41 2.26 7.78 9.88
C SER A 41 2.44 7.59 11.39
N THR A 42 1.85 6.54 11.95
CA THR A 42 1.96 6.19 13.37
C THR A 42 3.07 5.18 13.68
N ILE A 43 3.67 4.57 12.65
CA ILE A 43 4.71 3.55 12.79
C ILE A 43 6.02 4.13 12.26
N ARG A 44 7.13 4.03 13.01
CA ARG A 44 8.42 4.40 12.40
C ARG A 44 8.82 3.34 11.40
N SER A 45 9.24 3.72 10.21
CA SER A 45 9.62 2.79 9.13
C SER A 45 10.76 1.83 9.50
N ASP A 46 11.60 2.19 10.47
CA ASP A 46 12.69 1.38 11.02
C ASP A 46 12.26 0.42 12.16
N SER A 47 10.96 0.37 12.48
CA SER A 47 10.43 -0.43 13.60
C SER A 47 10.22 -1.89 13.25
N PHE A 48 10.02 -2.22 11.96
CA PHE A 48 9.65 -3.57 11.55
C PHE A 48 10.84 -4.52 11.63
N ARG A 49 10.65 -5.64 12.31
CA ARG A 49 11.64 -6.72 12.38
C ARG A 49 10.96 -8.06 12.19
N LEU A 50 11.46 -8.82 11.23
CA LEU A 50 11.06 -10.21 11.08
C LEU A 50 11.87 -11.09 12.06
N ILE A 51 11.18 -11.90 12.85
CA ILE A 51 11.76 -12.74 13.91
C ILE A 51 11.27 -14.18 13.74
N GLY A 52 12.21 -15.12 13.76
CA GLY A 52 11.93 -16.56 13.71
C GLY A 52 13.21 -17.35 13.94
N ASN A 53 13.09 -18.59 14.43
CA ASN A 53 14.26 -19.41 14.78
C ASN A 53 14.96 -20.03 13.56
N CYS A 54 14.28 -20.09 12.42
CA CYS A 54 14.77 -20.73 11.20
C CYS A 54 14.70 -19.81 9.98
N ILE A 55 14.79 -18.49 10.20
CA ILE A 55 14.87 -17.50 9.13
C ILE A 55 16.16 -16.72 9.19
N ASN A 56 16.66 -16.36 8.01
CA ASN A 56 17.73 -15.38 7.86
C ASN A 56 17.26 -14.27 6.93
N PRO A 57 16.80 -13.11 7.47
CA PRO A 57 16.39 -11.98 6.66
C PRO A 57 17.61 -11.27 6.07
N HIS A 58 17.69 -11.22 4.74
CA HIS A 58 18.76 -10.57 3.98
C HIS A 58 18.47 -9.10 3.71
N ALA A 59 17.20 -8.76 3.47
CA ALA A 59 16.78 -7.40 3.19
C ALA A 59 15.34 -7.15 3.63
N GLN A 60 15.06 -5.90 4.01
CA GLN A 60 13.71 -5.37 4.16
C GLN A 60 13.47 -4.40 3.00
N ILE A 61 12.35 -4.57 2.31
CA ILE A 61 11.96 -3.72 1.20
C ILE A 61 10.67 -3.01 1.60
N ILE A 62 10.73 -1.69 1.69
CA ILE A 62 9.55 -0.86 1.88
C ILE A 62 9.16 -0.31 0.51
N SER A 63 7.99 -0.72 0.02
CA SER A 63 7.46 -0.26 -1.25
C SER A 63 6.26 0.64 -1.03
N PHE A 64 6.09 1.57 -1.97
CA PHE A 64 4.98 2.49 -1.98
C PHE A 64 4.03 2.08 -3.10
N ASN A 65 2.87 1.55 -2.74
CA ASN A 65 1.84 1.15 -3.69
C ASN A 65 0.80 2.25 -3.80
N LYS A 66 0.84 2.96 -4.92
CA LYS A 66 -0.24 3.83 -5.36
C LYS A 66 -1.25 2.99 -6.14
N THR A 67 -2.49 2.92 -5.70
CA THR A 67 -3.56 2.32 -6.52
C THR A 67 -3.63 3.10 -7.84
N SER A 68 -3.50 2.43 -8.98
CA SER A 68 -3.58 3.13 -10.28
C SER A 68 -5.02 3.56 -10.53
N LEU A 69 -5.20 4.77 -11.08
CA LEU A 69 -6.48 5.23 -11.60
C LEU A 69 -6.60 5.02 -13.12
N ASN A 70 -5.70 4.25 -13.73
CA ASN A 70 -5.83 3.90 -15.14
C ASN A 70 -7.12 3.08 -15.35
N GLY A 71 -7.91 3.46 -16.34
CA GLY A 71 -9.25 2.92 -16.63
C GLY A 71 -10.39 3.60 -15.89
N GLU A 72 -10.12 4.45 -14.90
CA GLU A 72 -11.15 5.13 -14.12
C GLU A 72 -11.73 6.35 -14.84
N LYS A 73 -13.01 6.64 -14.56
CA LYS A 73 -13.67 7.85 -15.03
C LYS A 73 -13.18 9.06 -14.25
N VAL A 74 -12.87 10.13 -14.99
CA VAL A 74 -12.44 11.42 -14.47
C VAL A 74 -13.25 12.54 -15.12
N LEU A 75 -13.27 13.69 -14.46
CA LEU A 75 -13.80 14.93 -15.01
C LEU A 75 -12.63 15.80 -15.49
N ILE A 76 -12.69 16.29 -16.73
CA ILE A 76 -11.63 17.07 -17.35
C ILE A 76 -12.10 18.45 -17.73
N GLN A 77 -11.31 19.47 -17.40
CA GLN A 77 -11.56 20.83 -17.82
C GLN A 77 -10.92 21.08 -19.19
N ARG A 78 -11.70 20.99 -20.27
CA ARG A 78 -11.18 21.12 -21.66
C ARG A 78 -10.60 22.50 -22.00
N ASN A 79 -11.07 23.56 -21.35
CA ASN A 79 -10.58 24.92 -21.54
C ASN A 79 -10.28 25.55 -20.19
N ILE A 80 -9.04 26.01 -19.98
CA ILE A 80 -8.60 26.64 -18.72
C ILE A 80 -9.37 27.91 -18.36
N HIS A 81 -10.02 28.54 -19.34
CA HIS A 81 -10.80 29.76 -19.13
C HIS A 81 -12.30 29.49 -18.90
N ASN A 82 -12.71 28.23 -18.87
CA ASN A 82 -14.11 27.83 -18.69
C ASN A 82 -14.22 26.79 -17.58
N ASP A 83 -15.15 26.98 -16.64
CA ASP A 83 -15.35 26.08 -15.50
C ASP A 83 -16.17 24.82 -15.85
N THR A 84 -16.41 24.56 -17.13
CA THR A 84 -17.09 23.34 -17.59
C THR A 84 -16.14 22.14 -17.56
N TYR A 85 -16.60 21.07 -16.92
CA TYR A 85 -15.92 19.77 -16.91
C TYR A 85 -16.68 18.76 -17.77
N THR A 86 -15.95 17.85 -18.39
CA THR A 86 -16.49 16.79 -19.25
C THR A 86 -15.99 15.44 -18.76
N GLU A 87 -16.70 14.35 -19.03
CA GLU A 87 -16.23 13.02 -18.65
C GLU A 87 -15.07 12.57 -19.55
N GLY A 88 -14.07 11.93 -18.95
CA GLY A 88 -12.97 11.26 -19.62
C GLY A 88 -12.60 9.96 -18.91
N ILE A 89 -11.77 9.14 -19.57
CA ILE A 89 -11.17 7.94 -18.97
C ILE A 89 -9.67 8.19 -18.83
N MET A 90 -9.15 8.07 -17.62
CA MET A 90 -7.71 8.13 -17.38
C MET A 90 -7.05 6.91 -18.03
N ILE A 91 -6.17 7.10 -19.00
CA ILE A 91 -5.49 5.99 -19.70
C ILE A 91 -4.13 5.72 -19.06
N ASP A 92 -3.37 6.79 -18.79
CA ASP A 92 -2.06 6.73 -18.14
C ASP A 92 -1.88 7.93 -17.21
N GLU A 93 -2.01 7.68 -15.91
CA GLU A 93 -1.89 8.70 -14.88
C GLU A 93 -0.48 9.34 -14.82
N THR A 94 0.58 8.60 -15.16
CA THR A 94 1.95 9.11 -15.08
C THR A 94 2.24 10.14 -16.15
N ARG A 95 1.59 10.00 -17.31
CA ARG A 95 1.68 10.92 -18.45
C ARG A 95 0.49 11.88 -18.51
N SER A 96 -0.43 11.77 -17.56
CA SER A 96 -1.72 12.47 -17.55
C SER A 96 -2.48 12.32 -18.88
N LEU A 97 -2.41 11.13 -19.47
CA LEU A 97 -3.07 10.79 -20.74
C LEU A 97 -4.51 10.38 -20.47
N ILE A 98 -5.45 11.02 -21.18
CA ILE A 98 -6.87 10.82 -21.00
C ILE A 98 -7.53 10.61 -22.37
N GLN A 99 -8.56 9.76 -22.39
CA GLN A 99 -9.53 9.67 -23.46
C GLN A 99 -10.74 10.55 -23.12
N ASP A 100 -10.98 11.60 -23.89
CA ASP A 100 -12.17 12.45 -23.76
C ASP A 100 -13.39 11.73 -24.33
N LEU A 101 -14.45 11.57 -23.54
CA LEU A 101 -15.63 10.81 -23.95
C LEU A 101 -16.59 11.62 -24.85
N ILE A 102 -16.41 12.93 -24.98
CA ILE A 102 -17.26 13.75 -25.86
C ILE A 102 -16.91 13.54 -27.33
N ASP A 103 -15.62 13.56 -27.64
CA ASP A 103 -15.13 13.49 -29.03
C ASP A 103 -14.27 12.25 -29.30
N ASN A 104 -14.11 11.38 -28.29
CA ASN A 104 -13.33 10.15 -28.36
C ASN A 104 -11.85 10.40 -28.72
N THR A 105 -11.30 11.55 -28.33
CA THR A 105 -9.91 11.92 -28.58
C THR A 105 -9.00 11.61 -27.39
N TYR A 106 -7.71 11.42 -27.67
CA TYR A 106 -6.70 11.13 -26.66
C TYR A 106 -5.72 12.29 -26.57
N TYR A 107 -5.50 12.81 -25.37
CA TYR A 107 -4.52 13.86 -25.15
C TYR A 107 -4.00 13.88 -23.72
N THR A 108 -2.83 14.47 -23.56
CA THR A 108 -2.24 14.75 -22.26
C THR A 108 -2.77 16.08 -21.74
N ILE A 109 -3.24 16.11 -20.49
CA ILE A 109 -3.73 17.33 -19.85
C ILE A 109 -3.03 17.50 -18.50
N THR A 110 -2.84 18.73 -18.04
CA THR A 110 -2.23 19.00 -16.73
C THR A 110 -3.15 18.54 -15.59
N ASN A 111 -2.55 18.00 -14.51
CA ASN A 111 -3.31 17.38 -13.41
C ASN A 111 -4.27 18.32 -12.68
N ASP A 112 -4.00 19.63 -12.66
CA ASP A 112 -4.87 20.66 -12.08
C ASP A 112 -6.23 20.77 -12.77
N ARG A 113 -6.31 20.31 -14.02
CA ARG A 113 -7.51 20.30 -14.87
C ARG A 113 -8.26 18.97 -14.81
N ILE A 114 -7.80 18.03 -13.98
CA ILE A 114 -8.42 16.73 -13.76
C ILE A 114 -9.11 16.76 -12.39
N ARG A 115 -10.32 16.22 -12.34
CA ARG A 115 -11.07 15.98 -11.11
C ARG A 115 -11.43 14.50 -11.06
N TYR A 116 -10.95 13.83 -10.03
CA TYR A 116 -11.20 12.41 -9.83
C TYR A 116 -12.59 12.22 -9.20
N LEU A 117 -13.38 11.32 -9.78
CA LEU A 117 -14.71 10.98 -9.27
C LEU A 117 -14.66 10.01 -8.08
N SER A 118 -13.60 9.21 -8.04
CA SER A 118 -13.22 8.39 -6.89
C SER A 118 -12.24 9.16 -6.00
N ILE A 119 -12.19 8.78 -4.72
CA ILE A 119 -11.16 9.27 -3.80
C ILE A 119 -9.81 8.94 -4.44
N PRO A 120 -8.88 9.91 -4.52
CA PRO A 120 -7.54 9.66 -5.03
C PRO A 120 -6.96 8.42 -4.34
N PRO A 121 -6.22 7.59 -5.08
CA PRO A 121 -5.79 6.30 -4.59
C PRO A 121 -5.09 6.44 -3.25
N ILE A 122 -5.63 5.71 -2.28
CA ILE A 122 -5.05 5.66 -0.94
C ILE A 122 -3.64 5.09 -1.09
N GLN A 123 -2.68 5.83 -0.54
CA GLN A 123 -1.27 5.49 -0.61
C GLN A 123 -0.98 4.40 0.41
N ASN A 124 -0.93 3.15 -0.04
CA ASN A 124 -0.59 2.06 0.86
C ASN A 124 0.91 1.80 0.85
N TYR A 125 1.47 1.61 2.04
CA TYR A 125 2.87 1.23 2.22
C TYR A 125 2.90 -0.29 2.38
N SER A 126 3.76 -0.97 1.64
CA SER A 126 4.01 -2.39 1.84
C SER A 126 5.40 -2.62 2.41
N VAL A 127 5.48 -3.53 3.38
CA VAL A 127 6.75 -3.99 3.97
C VAL A 127 6.92 -5.45 3.61
N ASP A 128 8.00 -5.72 2.88
CA ASP A 128 8.40 -7.04 2.44
C ASP A 128 9.78 -7.40 3.01
N PHE A 129 10.07 -8.70 3.07
CA PHE A 129 11.33 -9.23 3.54
C PHE A 129 11.89 -10.26 2.56
N VAL A 130 13.11 -10.04 2.10
CA VAL A 130 13.90 -11.06 1.41
C VAL A 130 14.58 -11.89 2.47
N LEU A 131 14.30 -13.20 2.50
CA LEU A 131 14.78 -14.10 3.54
C LEU A 131 15.03 -15.50 3.01
N GLU A 132 15.85 -16.26 3.72
CA GLU A 132 15.98 -17.71 3.57
C GLU A 132 15.30 -18.43 4.74
N THR A 133 14.53 -19.48 4.44
CA THR A 133 13.94 -20.36 5.46
C THR A 133 14.70 -21.70 5.49
N TYR A 134 15.00 -22.18 6.70
CA TYR A 134 15.66 -23.48 6.89
C TYR A 134 14.68 -24.55 7.44
N SER A 135 13.43 -24.16 7.75
CA SER A 135 12.32 -25.05 8.15
C SER A 135 10.97 -24.32 8.00
N ASN A 136 9.84 -25.05 8.10
CA ASN A 136 8.47 -24.50 8.06
C ASN A 136 7.98 -24.02 9.44
N GLU A 137 8.86 -23.55 10.32
CA GLU A 137 8.47 -23.06 11.64
C GLU A 137 7.72 -21.71 11.58
N GLN A 138 6.97 -21.42 12.65
CA GLN A 138 6.15 -20.21 12.78
C GLN A 138 7.01 -18.93 12.76
N LEU A 139 6.64 -17.98 11.90
CA LEU A 139 7.30 -16.68 11.77
C LEU A 139 6.54 -15.59 12.54
N TYR A 140 7.25 -14.54 12.94
CA TYR A 140 6.67 -13.40 13.64
C TYR A 140 7.20 -12.08 13.07
N VAL A 141 6.34 -11.06 13.03
CA VAL A 141 6.77 -9.66 12.81
C VAL A 141 6.66 -8.92 14.13
N ARG A 142 7.68 -8.12 14.43
CA ARG A 142 7.75 -7.19 15.56
C ARG A 142 7.85 -5.75 15.08
#